data_AF-T0XVH2-F1
#
_entry.id   AF-T0XVH2-F1
#
_cell.length_a   1.000
_cell.length_b   1.000
_cell.length_c   1.000
_cell.angle_alpha   90.00
_cell.angle_beta   90.00
_cell.angle_gamma   90.00
#
_symmetry.space_group_name_H-M   'P 1'
#
loop_
_entity.id
_entity.type
_entity.pdbx_description
1 polymer ?
#
loop_
_entity_poly.entity_id
_entity_poly.type
_entity_poly.pdbx_seq_one_letter_code
_entity_poly.pdbx_strand_id
1 'polypeptide(L)'
;MRDWTHSARSGRYCIAGQAKAAEAALVDVRQPVLVLHARDDRLVPQAAIDHLLAKLPNAPREQVQLDAADFGTHSVGHFGWMQAPQPVARAIAAWATRLA
;
A
#
# COMPACT_ATOMS: atom_id res chain seq x y z
N MET A 1 3.27 13.42 14.55
CA MET A 1 3.58 13.94 13.20
C MET A 1 5.06 13.81 12.77
N ARG A 2 6.07 13.83 13.67
CA ARG A 2 7.49 13.79 13.25
C ARG A 2 7.84 12.57 12.38
N ASP A 3 7.39 11.39 12.76
CA ASP A 3 7.68 10.12 12.07
C ASP A 3 7.09 10.12 10.64
N TRP A 4 5.87 10.65 10.50
CA TRP A 4 5.20 10.85 9.21
C TRP A 4 5.96 11.84 8.33
N THR A 5 6.36 12.99 8.87
CA THR A 5 7.16 13.98 8.14
C THR A 5 8.52 13.42 7.74
N HIS A 6 9.16 12.62 8.59
CA HIS A 6 10.40 11.94 8.26
C HIS A 6 10.19 10.97 7.09
N SER A 7 9.21 10.09 7.18
CA SER A 7 8.87 9.13 6.11
C SER A 7 8.55 9.83 4.79
N ALA A 8 7.77 10.90 4.81
CA ALA A 8 7.42 11.65 3.61
C ALA A 8 8.64 12.33 2.95
N ARG A 9 9.64 12.74 3.74
CA ARG A 9 10.84 13.44 3.25
C ARG A 9 11.98 12.52 2.86
N SER A 10 12.17 11.42 3.59
CA SER A 10 13.31 10.52 3.42
C SER A 10 12.93 9.19 2.77
N GLY A 11 11.64 8.88 2.69
CA GLY A 11 11.17 7.56 2.30
C GLY A 11 11.59 6.47 3.28
N ARG A 12 11.96 6.77 4.53
CA ARG A 12 12.41 5.80 5.56
C ARG A 12 11.46 5.78 6.75
N TYR A 13 11.19 4.59 7.27
CA TYR A 13 10.39 4.41 8.48
C TYR A 13 11.28 4.51 9.72
N CYS A 14 11.03 5.56 10.50
CA CYS A 14 11.63 5.76 11.81
C CYS A 14 10.49 5.98 12.81
N ILE A 15 10.36 5.08 13.78
CA ILE A 15 9.32 5.15 14.81
C ILE A 15 9.99 5.50 16.13
N ALA A 16 9.63 6.65 16.68
CA ALA A 16 10.21 7.11 17.94
C ALA A 16 9.91 6.10 19.07
N GLY A 17 10.94 5.74 19.86
CA GLY A 17 10.79 4.83 21.00
C GLY A 17 10.81 3.34 20.66
N GLN A 18 11.00 2.95 19.39
CA GLN A 18 11.25 1.55 19.05
C GLN A 18 12.73 1.21 19.13
N ALA A 19 13.05 0.11 19.84
CA ALA A 19 14.42 -0.40 19.96
C ALA A 19 14.92 -1.01 18.64
N LYS A 20 14.03 -1.62 17.84
CA LYS A 20 14.35 -2.14 16.51
C LYS A 20 14.13 -1.04 15.48
N ALA A 21 15.08 -0.87 14.56
CA ALA A 21 14.91 0.02 13.42
C ALA A 21 13.74 -0.50 12.55
N ALA A 22 12.60 0.21 12.59
CA ALA A 22 11.38 -0.17 11.87
C ALA A 22 11.66 -0.44 10.37
N GLU A 23 12.49 0.41 9.75
CA GLU A 23 12.93 0.22 8.36
C GLU A 23 13.63 -1.14 8.15
N ALA A 24 14.58 -1.51 9.01
CA ALA A 24 15.31 -2.76 8.89
C ALA A 24 14.42 -3.98 9.15
N ALA A 25 13.40 -3.84 10.01
CA ALA A 25 12.48 -4.93 10.33
C ALA A 25 11.62 -5.37 9.14
N LEU A 26 11.46 -4.54 8.09
CA LEU A 26 10.67 -4.87 6.90
C LEU A 26 11.25 -6.05 6.11
N VAL A 27 12.56 -6.29 6.20
CA VAL A 27 13.20 -7.46 5.58
C VAL A 27 12.71 -8.78 6.19
N ASP A 28 12.18 -8.76 7.41
CA ASP A 28 11.71 -9.95 8.12
C ASP A 28 10.26 -10.31 7.79
N VAL A 29 9.54 -9.45 7.06
CA VAL A 29 8.18 -9.75 6.60
C VAL A 29 8.24 -10.93 5.62
N ARG A 30 7.45 -11.97 5.91
CA ARG A 30 7.31 -13.18 5.07
C ARG A 30 5.87 -13.43 4.64
N GLN A 31 4.92 -12.73 5.26
CA GLN A 31 3.51 -12.82 4.96
C GLN A 31 3.23 -12.30 3.55
N PRO A 32 2.26 -12.87 2.83
CA PRO A 32 1.77 -12.30 1.58
C PRO A 32 1.34 -10.84 1.76
N VAL A 33 1.71 -9.98 0.81
CA VAL A 33 1.38 -8.55 0.78
C VAL A 33 0.52 -8.26 -0.46
N LEU A 34 -0.65 -7.69 -0.24
CA LEU A 34 -1.50 -7.13 -1.28
C LEU A 34 -1.31 -5.61 -1.35
N VAL A 35 -1.03 -5.10 -2.54
CA VAL A 35 -1.06 -3.66 -2.85
C VAL A 35 -2.29 -3.36 -3.69
N LEU A 36 -3.17 -2.52 -3.17
CA LEU A 36 -4.30 -1.95 -3.91
C LEU A 36 -4.04 -0.46 -4.11
N HIS A 37 -4.16 0.01 -5.34
CA HIS A 37 -4.00 1.42 -5.66
C HIS A 37 -4.91 1.82 -6.82
N ALA A 38 -5.38 3.07 -6.82
CA ALA A 38 -6.11 3.60 -7.96
C ALA A 38 -5.15 4.03 -9.06
N ARG A 39 -5.53 3.85 -10.33
CA ARG A 39 -4.72 4.28 -11.48
C ARG A 39 -4.43 5.78 -11.48
N ASP A 40 -5.39 6.59 -11.06
CA ASP A 40 -5.32 8.05 -11.09
C ASP A 40 -4.90 8.67 -9.74
N ASP A 41 -4.41 7.86 -8.79
CA ASP A 41 -3.84 8.35 -7.54
C ASP A 41 -2.46 8.97 -7.75
N ARG A 42 -2.41 10.31 -7.72
CA ARG A 42 -1.17 11.07 -7.88
C ARG A 42 -0.27 11.07 -6.64
N LEU A 43 -0.78 10.67 -5.47
CA LEU A 43 -0.01 10.59 -4.23
C LEU A 43 0.71 9.25 -4.08
N VAL A 44 0.26 8.23 -4.81
CA VAL A 44 0.85 6.88 -4.79
C VAL A 44 1.22 6.46 -6.22
N PRO A 45 2.17 7.16 -6.88
CA PRO A 45 2.66 6.73 -8.19
C PRO A 45 3.36 5.37 -8.08
N GLN A 46 3.49 4.66 -9.21
CA GLN A 46 4.14 3.33 -9.24
C GLN A 46 5.52 3.32 -8.57
N ALA A 47 6.34 4.35 -8.76
CA ALA A 47 7.65 4.45 -8.12
C ALA A 47 7.59 4.45 -6.58
N ALA A 48 6.53 5.01 -5.98
CA ALA A 48 6.33 4.97 -4.53
C ALA A 48 5.95 3.56 -4.05
N ILE A 49 5.15 2.85 -4.83
CA ILE A 49 4.80 1.44 -4.60
C ILE A 49 6.07 0.58 -4.69
N ASP A 50 6.85 0.75 -5.75
CA ASP A 50 8.10 0.02 -5.97
C ASP A 50 9.10 0.26 -4.84
N HIS A 51 9.24 1.52 -4.38
CA HIS A 51 10.08 1.87 -3.24
C HIS A 51 9.65 1.18 -1.93
N LEU A 52 8.35 1.10 -1.66
CA LEU A 52 7.83 0.36 -0.51
C LEU A 52 8.10 -1.15 -0.66
N LEU A 53 7.79 -1.72 -1.81
CA LEU A 53 7.95 -3.15 -2.07
C LEU A 53 9.42 -3.59 -2.09
N ALA A 54 10.36 -2.71 -2.44
CA ALA A 54 11.80 -2.97 -2.35
C ALA A 54 12.28 -3.21 -0.90
N LYS A 55 11.55 -2.69 0.10
CA LYS A 55 11.84 -2.91 1.52
C LYS A 55 11.33 -4.26 2.04
N LEU A 56 10.50 -4.95 1.25
CA LEU A 56 9.84 -6.21 1.60
C LEU A 56 10.35 -7.36 0.70
N PRO A 57 11.68 -7.58 0.57
CA PRO A 57 12.23 -8.48 -0.44
C PRO A 57 11.84 -9.95 -0.25
N ASN A 58 11.39 -10.32 0.95
CA ASN A 58 11.06 -11.70 1.31
C ASN A 58 9.54 -11.94 1.43
N ALA A 59 8.72 -10.95 1.09
CA ALA A 59 7.27 -11.07 1.11
C ALA A 59 6.78 -11.44 -0.31
N PRO A 60 5.97 -12.50 -0.47
CA PRO A 60 5.18 -12.70 -1.68
C PRO A 60 4.29 -11.48 -1.89
N ARG A 61 4.30 -10.89 -3.09
CA ARG A 61 3.58 -9.65 -3.38
C ARG A 61 2.61 -9.82 -4.53
N GLU A 62 1.44 -9.22 -4.36
CA GLU A 62 0.44 -9.06 -5.41
C GLU A 62 0.02 -7.60 -5.48
N GLN A 63 -0.08 -7.07 -6.70
CA GLN A 63 -0.52 -5.70 -6.93
C GLN A 63 -1.76 -5.72 -7.82
N VAL A 64 -2.80 -5.00 -7.39
CA VAL A 64 -4.04 -4.83 -8.13
C VAL A 64 -4.28 -3.33 -8.30
N GLN A 65 -4.29 -2.90 -9.56
CA GLN A 65 -4.68 -1.55 -9.93
C GLN A 65 -6.20 -1.49 -10.09
N LEU A 66 -6.84 -0.52 -9.42
CA LEU A 66 -8.27 -0.25 -9.56
C LEU A 66 -8.46 0.96 -10.47
N ASP A 67 -9.43 0.87 -11.38
CA ASP A 67 -9.79 1.93 -12.31
C ASP A 67 -11.07 2.63 -11.85
N ALA A 68 -11.28 3.89 -12.28
CA ALA A 68 -12.47 4.65 -11.93
C ALA A 68 -13.78 3.93 -12.32
N ALA A 69 -13.75 3.12 -13.38
CA ALA A 69 -14.85 2.26 -13.79
C ALA A 69 -15.26 1.24 -12.71
N ASP A 70 -14.32 0.73 -11.91
CA ASP A 70 -14.62 -0.21 -10.82
C ASP A 70 -15.49 0.43 -9.73
N PHE A 71 -15.35 1.76 -9.58
CA PHE A 71 -16.10 2.58 -8.61
C PHE A 71 -17.36 3.21 -9.22
N GLY A 72 -17.58 3.07 -10.53
CA GLY A 72 -18.65 3.78 -11.24
C GLY A 72 -18.47 5.31 -11.24
N THR A 73 -17.22 5.79 -11.17
CA THR A 73 -16.88 7.22 -11.15
C THR A 73 -16.01 7.60 -12.34
N HIS A 74 -15.77 8.90 -12.52
CA HIS A 74 -14.80 9.40 -13.52
C HIS A 74 -13.36 9.45 -12.99
N SER A 75 -13.19 9.46 -11.67
CA SER A 75 -11.90 9.51 -10.98
C SER A 75 -12.05 8.92 -9.58
N VAL A 76 -11.00 8.29 -9.08
CA VAL A 76 -10.90 7.78 -7.70
C VAL A 76 -10.02 8.71 -6.88
N GLY A 77 -8.84 9.07 -7.43
CA GLY A 77 -7.83 9.82 -6.69
C GLY A 77 -7.38 9.07 -5.42
N HIS A 78 -6.82 9.80 -4.46
CA HIS A 78 -6.24 9.18 -3.26
C HIS A 78 -7.28 8.73 -2.22
N PHE A 79 -8.38 9.47 -2.10
CA PHE A 79 -9.38 9.27 -1.05
C PHE A 79 -10.74 8.76 -1.57
N GLY A 80 -10.95 8.67 -2.89
CA GLY A 80 -12.25 8.29 -3.45
C GLY A 80 -12.70 6.89 -3.05
N TRP A 81 -11.76 5.97 -2.82
CA TRP A 81 -12.08 4.62 -2.35
C TRP A 81 -12.81 4.60 -1.00
N MET A 82 -12.59 5.61 -0.15
CA MET A 82 -13.25 5.68 1.16
C MET A 82 -14.75 5.98 1.04
N GLN A 83 -15.15 6.67 -0.04
CA GLN A 83 -16.55 6.98 -0.33
C GLN A 83 -17.28 5.82 -1.01
N ALA A 84 -16.54 5.01 -1.77
CA ALA A 84 -17.04 3.82 -2.47
C ALA A 84 -16.14 2.61 -2.17
N PRO A 85 -16.21 2.02 -0.97
CA PRO A 85 -15.24 0.99 -0.52
C PRO A 85 -15.44 -0.39 -1.16
N GLN A 86 -16.56 -0.63 -1.84
CA GLN A 86 -16.94 -1.96 -2.33
C GLN A 86 -15.92 -2.59 -3.29
N PRO A 87 -15.31 -1.88 -4.26
CA PRO A 87 -14.29 -2.46 -5.14
C PRO A 87 -13.05 -2.91 -4.36
N VAL A 88 -12.58 -2.10 -3.42
CA VAL A 88 -11.44 -2.42 -2.53
C VAL A 88 -11.78 -3.65 -1.67
N ALA A 89 -12.94 -3.65 -1.01
CA ALA A 89 -13.36 -4.76 -0.16
C ALA A 89 -13.47 -6.09 -0.93
N ARG A 90 -14.02 -6.06 -2.16
CA ARG A 90 -14.09 -7.25 -3.03
C ARG A 90 -12.70 -7.76 -3.41
N ALA A 91 -11.78 -6.86 -3.75
CA ALA A 91 -10.41 -7.25 -4.07
C ALA A 91 -9.70 -7.91 -2.88
N ILE A 92 -9.86 -7.36 -1.67
CA ILE A 92 -9.32 -7.95 -0.43
C ILE A 92 -9.92 -9.34 -0.18
N ALA A 93 -11.25 -9.48 -0.28
CA ALA A 93 -11.92 -10.77 -0.05
C ALA A 93 -11.50 -11.84 -1.06
N ALA A 94 -11.38 -11.47 -2.34
CA ALA A 94 -10.92 -12.37 -3.40
C ALA A 94 -9.47 -12.82 -3.18
N TRP A 95 -8.61 -11.90 -2.75
CA TRP A 95 -7.22 -12.21 -2.39
C TRP A 95 -7.14 -13.14 -1.17
N ALA A 96 -7.85 -12.81 -0.09
CA ALA A 96 -7.86 -13.60 1.13
C ALA A 96 -8.36 -15.04 0.90
N THR A 97 -9.38 -15.21 0.04
CA THR A 97 -9.91 -16.54 -0.32
C THR A 97 -8.88 -17.41 -1.04
N ARG A 98 -7.94 -16.81 -1.78
CA ARG A 98 -6.85 -17.56 -2.46
C ARG A 98 -5.66 -17.86 -1.54
N LEU A 99 -5.59 -17.22 -0.38
CA LEU A 99 -4.55 -17.48 0.62
C LEU A 99 -4.95 -18.56 1.64
N ALA A 100 -6.26 -18.80 1.79
CA ALA A 100 -6.82 -19.87 2.61
C ALA A 100 -6.67 -21.23 1.95
#